data_AF-A0A354ZAR9-F1
#
_entry.id   AF-A0A354ZAR9-F1
#
_cell.length_a   1.000
_cell.length_b   1.000
_cell.length_c   1.000
_cell.angle_alpha   90.00
_cell.angle_beta   90.00
_cell.angle_gamma   90.00
#
_symmetry.space_group_name_H-M   'P 1'
#
loop_
_entity.id
_entity.type
_entity.pdbx_description
1 polymer ?
#
loop_
_entity_poly.entity_id
_entity_poly.type
_entity_poly.pdbx_seq_one_letter_code
_entity_poly.pdbx_strand_id
1 'polypeptide(L)'
;MKNLCVHPGIFPKSATTASMAVEYVPGGAIVWYTDSSYPCVSLYKPAILKDSRFYSLWKPIPDETNAEKGYAYWRARKAWAEKSHRLGLSNQQAFVQSRDEAQRSIIKVAHKAFDSILKEKAASSGHLFSVYASEVAAIVGEWEDRWGD
;
A
#
# COMPACT_ATOMS: atom_id res chain seq x y z
N MET A 1 12.00 -0.01 -3.11
CA MET A 1 12.18 0.86 -1.93
C MET A 1 12.81 0.02 -0.82
N LYS A 2 13.83 0.52 -0.11
CA LYS A 2 14.32 -0.17 1.10
C LYS A 2 13.33 0.11 2.24
N ASN A 3 12.83 -0.94 2.87
CA ASN A 3 11.83 -0.82 3.93
C ASN A 3 12.52 -0.62 5.28
N LEU A 4 12.24 0.50 5.97
CA LEU A 4 12.63 0.67 7.36
C LEU A 4 11.61 -0.10 8.22
N CYS A 5 12.00 -1.25 8.73
CA CYS A 5 11.15 -2.09 9.55
C CYS A 5 11.76 -2.29 10.93
N VAL A 6 10.99 -1.99 11.98
CA VAL A 6 11.36 -2.35 13.36
C VAL A 6 10.51 -3.54 13.76
N HIS A 7 11.16 -4.68 13.96
CA HIS A 7 10.51 -5.89 14.48
C HIS A 7 10.47 -5.82 16.01
N PRO A 8 9.35 -6.23 16.63
CA PRO A 8 9.30 -6.32 18.08
C PRO A 8 10.28 -7.41 18.54
N GLY A 9 11.15 -7.05 19.47
CA GLY A 9 12.11 -7.95 20.10
C GLY A 9 12.06 -7.79 21.61
N ILE A 10 13.11 -8.25 22.30
CA ILE A 10 13.29 -7.96 23.72
C ILE A 10 13.34 -6.43 23.94
N PHE A 11 13.95 -5.70 23.00
CA PHE A 11 13.91 -4.25 22.90
C PHE A 11 14.14 -3.79 21.43
N PRO A 12 13.29 -2.92 20.84
CA PRO A 12 12.05 -2.35 21.38
C PRO A 12 10.91 -3.39 21.41
N LYS A 13 9.99 -3.23 22.37
CA LYS A 13 8.77 -4.05 22.47
C LYS A 13 7.70 -3.68 21.42
N SER A 14 7.89 -2.58 20.70
CA SER A 14 6.95 -2.06 19.71
C SER A 14 7.42 -2.36 18.29
N ALA A 15 6.49 -2.79 17.45
CA ALA A 15 6.69 -2.85 16.00
C ALA A 15 6.40 -1.47 15.37
N THR A 16 6.94 -1.24 14.17
CA THR A 16 6.40 -0.21 13.26
C THR A 16 4.88 -0.37 13.17
N THR A 17 4.08 0.70 13.21
CA THR A 17 2.60 0.59 13.13
C THR A 17 2.08 0.68 11.70
N ALA A 18 2.71 1.55 10.92
CA ALA A 18 2.58 1.70 9.48
C ALA A 18 3.86 2.33 8.91
N SER A 19 4.06 2.26 7.61
CA SER A 19 5.09 3.03 6.92
C SER A 19 4.48 3.83 5.79
N MET A 20 4.98 5.04 5.62
CA MET A 20 4.54 5.96 4.58
C MET A 20 5.75 6.60 3.91
N ALA A 21 5.67 6.76 2.59
CA ALA A 21 6.57 7.60 1.81
C ALA A 21 5.74 8.55 0.96
N VAL A 22 6.26 9.75 0.70
CA VAL A 22 5.60 10.73 -0.15
C VAL A 22 6.51 11.05 -1.32
N GLU A 23 6.00 10.88 -2.52
CA GLU A 23 6.65 11.27 -3.77
C GLU A 23 6.03 12.58 -4.24
N TYR A 24 6.82 13.66 -4.24
CA TYR A 24 6.40 14.94 -4.78
C TYR A 24 6.54 14.95 -6.30
N VAL A 25 5.46 15.28 -6.99
CA VAL A 25 5.39 15.33 -8.46
C VAL A 25 4.79 16.66 -8.88
N PRO A 26 5.18 17.24 -10.04
CA PRO A 26 4.58 18.50 -10.50
C PRO A 26 3.05 18.40 -10.53
N GLY A 27 2.37 19.30 -9.81
CA GLY A 27 0.90 19.32 -9.73
C GLY A 27 0.28 18.48 -8.60
N GLY A 28 1.06 17.84 -7.72
CA GLY A 28 0.53 17.12 -6.56
C GLY A 28 1.55 16.25 -5.83
N ALA A 29 1.07 15.16 -5.22
CA ALA A 29 1.93 14.14 -4.63
C ALA A 29 1.30 12.75 -4.73
N ILE A 30 2.13 11.72 -4.71
CA ILE A 30 1.71 10.33 -4.53
C ILE A 30 2.15 9.90 -3.13
N VAL A 31 1.18 9.54 -2.30
CA VAL A 31 1.38 9.00 -0.95
C VAL A 31 1.36 7.48 -1.03
N TRP A 32 2.44 6.87 -0.56
CA TRP A 32 2.64 5.43 -0.51
C TRP A 32 2.47 4.98 0.93
N TYR A 33 1.56 4.05 1.22
CA TYR A 33 1.31 3.58 2.60
C TYR A 33 1.13 2.05 2.67
N THR A 34 1.50 1.41 3.78
CA THR A 34 1.47 -0.06 3.89
C THR A 34 0.19 -0.64 4.46
N ASP A 35 -0.57 0.12 5.26
CA ASP A 35 -1.67 -0.37 6.12
C ASP A 35 -1.28 -1.62 6.94
N SER A 36 -0.01 -1.69 7.34
CA SER A 36 0.57 -2.85 8.02
C SER A 36 1.74 -2.43 8.89
N SER A 37 1.86 -3.11 10.03
CA SER A 37 2.97 -2.95 10.97
C SER A 37 4.32 -3.42 10.42
N TYR A 38 4.32 -4.26 9.38
CA TYR A 38 5.53 -4.92 8.89
C TYR A 38 5.79 -4.58 7.41
N PRO A 39 6.36 -3.40 7.10
CA PRO A 39 6.65 -2.97 5.73
C PRO A 39 7.60 -3.92 4.99
N CYS A 40 8.49 -4.63 5.70
CA CYS A 40 9.41 -5.60 5.11
C CYS A 40 8.69 -6.74 4.35
N VAL A 41 7.47 -7.08 4.77
CA VAL A 41 6.63 -8.16 4.21
C VAL A 41 5.28 -7.63 3.71
N SER A 42 5.23 -6.36 3.30
CA SER A 42 4.01 -5.73 2.79
C SER A 42 4.30 -4.95 1.50
N LEU A 43 3.24 -4.72 0.71
CA LEU A 43 3.24 -3.78 -0.41
C LEU A 43 2.80 -2.39 0.06
N TYR A 44 3.37 -1.35 -0.54
CA TYR A 44 2.90 0.03 -0.43
C TYR A 44 1.79 0.26 -1.45
N LYS A 45 0.66 0.77 -0.98
CA LYS A 45 -0.51 1.14 -1.80
C LYS A 45 -0.51 2.65 -2.02
N PRO A 46 -0.95 3.12 -3.20
CA PRO A 46 -0.90 4.54 -3.53
C PRO A 46 -2.20 5.26 -3.18
N ALA A 47 -2.07 6.51 -2.74
CA ALA A 47 -3.11 7.52 -2.78
C ALA A 47 -2.55 8.78 -3.43
N ILE A 48 -3.33 9.43 -4.29
CA ILE A 48 -2.95 10.67 -4.94
C ILE A 48 -3.46 11.84 -4.11
N LEU A 49 -2.59 12.79 -3.81
CA LEU A 49 -2.93 14.06 -3.18
C LEU A 49 -2.88 15.16 -4.24
N LYS A 50 -4.04 15.73 -4.56
CA LYS A 50 -4.17 16.85 -5.49
C LYS A 50 -5.32 17.76 -5.04
N ASP A 51 -5.14 19.07 -5.15
CA ASP A 51 -6.14 20.08 -4.78
C ASP A 51 -6.72 19.87 -3.37
N SER A 52 -5.86 19.51 -2.41
CA SER A 52 -6.22 19.17 -1.02
C SER A 52 -7.17 17.97 -0.86
N ARG A 53 -7.25 17.11 -1.87
CA ARG A 53 -8.07 15.90 -1.86
C ARG A 53 -7.21 14.66 -2.04
N PHE A 54 -7.53 13.63 -1.26
CA PHE A 54 -6.97 12.30 -1.42
C PHE A 54 -7.82 11.47 -2.35
N TYR A 55 -7.14 10.75 -3.24
CA TYR A 55 -7.73 9.77 -4.15
C TYR A 55 -7.02 8.44 -3.95
N SER A 56 -7.64 7.55 -3.19
CA SER A 56 -7.07 6.22 -2.95
C SER A 56 -7.14 5.37 -4.22
N LEU A 57 -6.04 4.71 -4.56
CA LEU A 57 -5.96 3.79 -5.68
C LEU A 57 -5.98 2.34 -5.19
N TRP A 58 -6.64 2.02 -4.08
CA TRP A 58 -6.78 0.62 -3.65
C TRP A 58 -8.07 0.41 -2.86
N LYS A 59 -8.02 0.61 -1.54
CA LYS A 59 -9.20 0.65 -0.66
C LYS A 59 -9.52 2.10 -0.31
N PRO A 60 -10.80 2.46 -0.12
CA PRO A 60 -11.14 3.77 0.40
C PRO A 60 -10.32 4.05 1.67
N ILE A 61 -9.69 5.23 1.75
CA ILE A 61 -9.10 5.67 3.01
C ILE A 61 -10.27 5.79 3.99
N PRO A 62 -10.25 5.06 5.12
CA PRO A 62 -11.35 5.13 6.07
C PRO A 62 -11.53 6.57 6.54
N ASP A 63 -12.77 7.05 6.51
CA ASP A 63 -13.16 8.20 7.32
C ASP A 63 -13.38 7.75 8.77
N GLU A 64 -13.61 8.73 9.66
CA GLU A 64 -13.84 8.46 11.09
C GLU A 64 -14.99 7.48 11.34
N THR A 65 -15.95 7.37 10.42
CA THR A 65 -17.14 6.53 10.57
C THR A 65 -16.96 5.07 10.10
N ASN A 66 -15.87 4.76 9.40
CA ASN A 66 -15.62 3.44 8.81
C ASN A 66 -14.22 2.87 9.14
N ALA A 67 -13.60 3.38 10.21
CA ALA A 67 -12.27 2.96 10.67
C ALA A 67 -12.17 1.45 10.95
N GLU A 68 -13.27 0.81 11.38
CA GLU A 68 -13.31 -0.62 11.72
C GLU A 68 -12.89 -1.54 10.57
N LYS A 69 -13.27 -1.22 9.32
CA LYS A 69 -12.86 -2.02 8.16
C LYS A 69 -11.36 -1.91 7.89
N GLY A 70 -10.79 -0.71 8.08
CA GLY A 70 -9.35 -0.50 8.01
C GLY A 70 -8.60 -1.29 9.08
N TYR A 71 -9.09 -1.23 10.33
CA TYR A 71 -8.53 -1.98 11.44
C TYR A 71 -8.65 -3.50 11.25
N ALA A 72 -9.72 -4.01 10.65
CA ALA A 72 -9.87 -5.43 10.35
C ALA A 72 -8.77 -5.92 9.40
N TYR A 73 -8.51 -5.18 8.31
CA TYR A 73 -7.42 -5.52 7.39
C TYR A 73 -6.06 -5.43 8.08
N TRP A 74 -5.79 -4.34 8.80
CA TRP A 74 -4.52 -4.17 9.53
C TRP A 74 -4.28 -5.30 10.54
N ARG A 75 -5.30 -5.68 11.31
CA ARG A 75 -5.22 -6.81 12.27
C ARG A 75 -4.93 -8.13 11.56
N ALA A 76 -5.59 -8.41 10.44
CA ALA A 76 -5.36 -9.62 9.66
C ALA A 76 -3.91 -9.68 9.13
N ARG A 77 -3.40 -8.58 8.57
CA ARG A 77 -2.02 -8.50 8.08
C ARG A 77 -1.00 -8.61 9.20
N LYS A 78 -1.27 -7.97 10.34
CA LYS A 78 -0.42 -8.07 11.54
C LYS A 78 -0.36 -9.52 12.04
N ALA A 79 -1.52 -10.17 12.21
CA ALA A 79 -1.60 -11.55 12.66
C ALA A 79 -0.90 -12.51 11.70
N TRP A 80 -1.06 -12.31 10.38
CA TRP A 80 -0.32 -13.08 9.37
C TRP A 80 1.20 -12.91 9.52
N ALA A 81 1.69 -11.67 9.62
CA ALA A 81 3.12 -11.41 9.72
C ALA A 81 3.75 -11.94 11.02
N GLU A 82 2.97 -11.97 12.11
CA GLU A 82 3.39 -12.49 13.42
C GLU A 82 3.38 -14.01 13.52
N LYS A 83 2.78 -14.73 12.55
CA LYS A 83 2.95 -16.18 12.47
C LYS A 83 4.43 -16.52 12.28
N SER A 84 4.87 -17.59 12.95
CA SER A 84 6.27 -18.06 12.92
C SER A 84 6.83 -18.08 11.49
N HIS A 85 8.05 -17.56 11.34
CA HIS A 85 8.83 -17.51 10.09
C HIS A 85 8.37 -16.52 9.01
N ARG A 86 7.19 -15.90 9.11
CA ARG A 86 6.69 -14.99 8.07
C ARG A 86 7.54 -13.71 7.93
N LEU A 87 8.03 -13.15 9.02
CA LEU A 87 9.00 -12.04 8.96
C LEU A 87 10.33 -12.44 8.27
N GLY A 88 10.67 -13.73 8.28
CA GLY A 88 11.83 -14.26 7.57
C GLY A 88 11.67 -14.27 6.05
N LEU A 89 10.45 -14.13 5.52
CA LEU A 89 10.20 -14.02 4.08
C LEU A 89 10.95 -12.84 3.46
N SER A 90 11.18 -11.76 4.21
CA SER A 90 11.95 -10.61 3.69
C SER A 90 13.41 -10.93 3.38
N ASN A 91 13.92 -12.08 3.83
CA ASN A 91 15.27 -12.58 3.53
C ASN A 91 15.26 -13.64 2.42
N GLN A 92 14.08 -14.09 1.98
CA GLN A 92 13.95 -15.08 0.91
C GLN A 92 13.92 -14.38 -0.45
N GLN A 93 14.83 -14.76 -1.33
CA GLN A 93 14.99 -14.11 -2.64
C GLN A 93 13.71 -14.15 -3.48
N ALA A 94 13.01 -15.28 -3.52
CA ALA A 94 11.76 -15.43 -4.29
C ALA A 94 10.66 -14.48 -3.80
N PHE A 95 10.53 -14.32 -2.49
CA PHE A 95 9.57 -13.39 -1.89
C PHE A 95 9.92 -11.94 -2.22
N VAL A 96 11.19 -11.55 -2.03
CA VAL A 96 11.67 -10.19 -2.31
C VAL A 96 11.46 -9.83 -3.78
N GLN A 97 11.80 -10.73 -4.70
CA GLN A 97 11.59 -10.54 -6.14
C GLN A 97 10.10 -10.39 -6.47
N SER A 98 9.25 -11.27 -5.93
CA SER A 98 7.80 -11.20 -6.15
C SER A 98 7.19 -9.92 -5.61
N ARG A 99 7.61 -9.47 -4.41
CA ARG A 99 7.19 -8.20 -3.81
C ARG A 99 7.63 -7.01 -4.65
N ASP A 100 8.89 -6.98 -5.08
CA ASP A 100 9.44 -5.84 -5.83
C ASP A 100 8.88 -5.77 -7.25
N GLU A 101 8.50 -6.90 -7.84
CA GLU A 101 7.74 -6.94 -9.09
C GLU A 101 6.33 -6.38 -8.93
N ALA A 102 5.56 -6.87 -7.95
CA ALA A 102 4.23 -6.34 -7.65
C ALA A 102 4.30 -4.83 -7.33
N GLN A 103 5.28 -4.40 -6.54
CA GLN A 103 5.48 -2.99 -6.21
C GLN A 103 5.80 -2.14 -7.45
N ARG A 104 6.62 -2.63 -8.38
CA ARG A 104 6.90 -1.94 -9.65
C ARG A 104 5.64 -1.80 -10.51
N SER A 105 4.77 -2.81 -10.53
CA SER A 105 3.49 -2.74 -11.24
C SER A 105 2.58 -1.68 -10.60
N ILE A 106 2.43 -1.69 -9.28
CA ILE A 106 1.64 -0.67 -8.55
C ILE A 106 2.19 0.75 -8.82
N ILE A 107 3.51 0.92 -8.86
CA ILE A 107 4.12 2.22 -9.16
C ILE A 107 3.73 2.73 -10.55
N LYS A 108 3.80 1.86 -11.57
CA LYS A 108 3.39 2.20 -12.94
C LYS A 108 1.91 2.61 -12.99
N VAL A 109 1.03 1.89 -12.29
CA VAL A 109 -0.40 2.20 -12.24
C VAL A 109 -0.65 3.56 -11.59
N ALA A 110 0.01 3.84 -10.47
CA ALA A 110 -0.14 5.11 -9.76
C ALA A 110 0.32 6.31 -10.58
N HIS A 111 1.46 6.19 -11.28
CA HIS A 111 1.96 7.25 -12.15
C HIS A 111 1.04 7.49 -13.35
N LYS A 112 0.53 6.42 -13.98
CA LYS A 112 -0.49 6.54 -15.03
C LYS A 112 -1.77 7.21 -14.52
N ALA A 113 -2.23 6.84 -13.33
CA ALA A 113 -3.39 7.44 -12.70
C ALA A 113 -3.17 8.94 -12.46
N PHE A 114 -2.01 9.32 -11.92
CA PHE A 114 -1.62 10.70 -11.69
C PHE A 114 -1.66 11.53 -12.97
N ASP A 115 -1.02 11.05 -14.04
CA ASP A 115 -1.02 11.73 -15.35
C ASP A 115 -2.43 11.91 -15.92
N SER A 116 -3.30 10.91 -15.76
CA SER A 116 -4.69 11.00 -16.21
C SER A 116 -5.47 12.05 -15.42
N ILE A 117 -5.27 12.13 -14.10
CA ILE A 117 -5.93 13.13 -13.24
C ILE A 117 -5.46 14.55 -13.55
N LEU A 118 -4.18 14.74 -13.89
CA LEU A 118 -3.67 16.05 -14.30
C LEU A 118 -4.33 16.56 -15.59
N LYS A 119 -4.70 15.64 -16.49
CA LYS A 119 -5.32 15.97 -17.79
C LYS A 119 -6.83 16.17 -17.69
N GLU A 120 -7.48 15.63 -16.68
CA GLU A 120 -8.94 15.70 -16.52
C GLU A 120 -9.42 16.84 -15.61
N LYS A 121 -10.62 17.35 -15.90
CA LYS A 121 -11.34 18.24 -14.97
C LYS A 121 -11.87 17.42 -13.79
N ALA A 122 -11.80 17.96 -12.58
CA ALA A 122 -12.10 17.25 -11.33
C ALA A 122 -13.47 16.53 -11.25
N ALA A 123 -14.45 16.90 -12.09
CA ALA A 123 -15.77 16.30 -12.13
C ALA A 123 -15.84 14.96 -12.90
N SER A 124 -14.93 14.68 -13.85
CA SER A 124 -14.91 13.43 -14.64
C SER A 124 -14.06 12.32 -14.02
N SER A 125 -13.23 12.67 -13.05
CA SER A 125 -12.16 11.80 -12.54
C SER A 125 -12.67 10.57 -11.76
N GLY A 126 -13.93 10.58 -11.29
CA GLY A 126 -14.53 9.51 -10.47
C GLY A 126 -14.47 8.11 -11.07
N HIS A 127 -14.79 7.97 -12.36
CA HIS A 127 -14.75 6.67 -13.04
C HIS A 127 -13.32 6.18 -13.26
N LEU A 128 -12.40 7.07 -13.65
CA LEU A 128 -10.98 6.72 -13.81
C LEU A 128 -10.37 6.19 -12.51
N PHE A 129 -10.71 6.80 -11.36
CA PHE A 129 -10.22 6.31 -10.07
C PHE A 129 -10.64 4.87 -9.81
N SER A 130 -11.88 4.51 -10.13
CA SER A 130 -12.38 3.15 -9.91
C SER A 130 -11.63 2.10 -10.74
N VAL A 131 -11.19 2.47 -11.95
CA VAL A 131 -10.40 1.59 -12.84
C VAL A 131 -9.01 1.35 -12.26
N TYR A 132 -8.28 2.42 -11.93
CA TYR A 132 -6.94 2.29 -11.36
C TYR A 132 -6.95 1.63 -9.98
N ALA A 133 -7.97 1.92 -9.15
CA ALA A 133 -8.13 1.26 -7.86
C ALA A 133 -8.39 -0.25 -8.00
N SER A 134 -9.19 -0.65 -8.99
CA SER A 134 -9.41 -2.07 -9.30
C SER A 134 -8.13 -2.76 -9.79
N GLU A 135 -7.31 -2.10 -10.62
CA GLU A 135 -6.04 -2.64 -11.09
C GLU A 135 -5.04 -2.87 -9.94
N VAL A 136 -4.89 -1.89 -9.05
CA VAL A 136 -4.05 -2.08 -7.85
C VAL A 136 -4.63 -3.14 -6.92
N ALA A 137 -5.96 -3.21 -6.76
CA ALA A 137 -6.60 -4.24 -5.94
C ALA A 137 -6.34 -5.65 -6.48
N ALA A 138 -6.35 -5.84 -7.80
CA ALA A 138 -5.97 -7.10 -8.43
C ALA A 138 -4.50 -7.45 -8.14
N ILE A 139 -3.56 -6.52 -8.33
CA ILE A 139 -2.13 -6.77 -8.06
C ILE A 139 -1.90 -7.12 -6.59
N VAL A 140 -2.52 -6.37 -5.66
CA VAL A 140 -2.41 -6.64 -4.22
C VAL A 140 -3.04 -7.98 -3.88
N GLY A 141 -4.22 -8.29 -4.40
CA GLY A 141 -4.93 -9.55 -4.18
C GLY A 141 -4.11 -10.75 -4.66
N GLU A 142 -3.64 -10.74 -5.90
CA GLU A 142 -2.80 -11.83 -6.45
C GLU A 142 -1.53 -12.05 -5.65
N TRP A 143 -0.86 -10.97 -5.21
CA TRP A 143 0.35 -11.09 -4.39
C TRP A 143 0.04 -11.60 -2.98
N GLU A 144 -1.06 -11.14 -2.38
CA GLU A 144 -1.52 -11.61 -1.07
C GLU A 144 -1.99 -13.06 -1.14
N ASP A 145 -2.67 -13.53 -2.19
CA ASP A 145 -3.05 -14.93 -2.34
C ASP A 145 -1.81 -15.84 -2.45
N ARG A 146 -0.76 -15.36 -3.12
CA ARG A 146 0.49 -16.12 -3.28
C ARG A 146 1.25 -16.33 -1.98
N TRP A 147 1.21 -15.36 -1.05
CA TRP A 147 2.07 -15.34 0.13
C TRP A 147 1.31 -15.26 1.47
N GLY A 148 0.01 -15.00 1.42
CA GLY A 148 -0.88 -14.67 2.54
C GLY A 148 -1.45 -15.87 3.30
N ASP A 149 -1.36 -17.07 2.73
CA ASP A 149 -1.69 -18.33 3.40
C ASP A 149 -0.49 -18.86 4.19
#